data_AF-A0AAD6E3A3-F1
#
_entry.id   AF-A0AAD6E3A3-F1
#
_cell.length_a   1.000
_cell.length_b   1.000
_cell.length_c   1.000
_cell.angle_alpha   90.00
_cell.angle_beta   90.00
_cell.angle_gamma   90.00
#
_symmetry.space_group_name_H-M   'P 1'
#
loop_
_entity.id
_entity.type
_entity.pdbx_description
1 polymer ?
#
loop_
_entity_poly.entity_id
_entity_poly.type
_entity_poly.pdbx_seq_one_letter_code
_entity_poly.pdbx_strand_id
1 'polypeptide(L)'
;MIGNLGGESYHDLIRGPLSEGAMYAERQGYHYPKPPNSQWASLNPISDGISEAGVGFFTTSFSFDIPHGWDVPMSFVFNGTEVQSPRSNKGLNYRCQLFVNGYQFCKYINNLGPQVSFPVPEGTLNHNGLNYIALTLWAQDEQGATLGNLQLTPTATIRSGYKKPDPVPKPSWSLRQETY
;
A
#
# COMPACT_ATOMS: atom_id res chain seq x y z
N MET A 1 -8.19 -11.38 22.01
CA MET A 1 -8.50 -10.25 21.12
C MET A 1 -7.22 -9.44 20.97
N ILE A 2 -6.90 -8.96 19.76
CA ILE A 2 -5.62 -8.29 19.52
C ILE A 2 -5.78 -7.11 18.56
N GLY A 3 -5.07 -6.02 18.85
CA GLY A 3 -5.01 -4.80 18.04
C GLY A 3 -3.64 -4.65 17.36
N ASN A 4 -3.20 -3.40 17.20
CA ASN A 4 -1.81 -3.12 16.84
C ASN A 4 -0.85 -3.68 17.90
N LEU A 5 0.37 -4.01 17.49
CA LEU A 5 1.37 -4.57 18.41
C LEU A 5 1.67 -3.56 19.54
N GLY A 6 1.44 -3.99 20.78
CA GLY A 6 1.62 -3.19 22.00
C GLY A 6 0.44 -2.28 22.37
N GLY A 7 -0.62 -2.19 21.55
CA GLY A 7 -1.77 -1.33 21.83
C GLY A 7 -1.34 0.14 22.01
N GLU A 8 -1.64 0.74 23.17
CA GLU A 8 -1.21 2.10 23.52
C GLU A 8 0.32 2.23 23.66
N SER A 9 1.02 1.12 23.90
CA SER A 9 2.50 1.05 23.82
C SER A 9 2.93 0.72 22.39
N TYR A 10 2.49 1.54 21.43
CA TYR A 10 2.70 1.32 20.00
C TYR A 10 4.18 1.43 19.59
N HIS A 11 4.57 0.62 18.60
CA HIS A 11 5.97 0.49 18.20
C HIS A 11 6.43 1.58 17.20
N ASP A 12 5.52 2.09 16.36
CA ASP A 12 5.86 3.11 15.36
C ASP A 12 5.72 4.53 15.91
N LEU A 13 6.76 5.01 16.59
CA LEU A 13 6.81 6.37 17.12
C LEU A 13 6.92 7.46 16.04
N ILE A 14 7.28 7.08 14.80
CA ILE A 14 7.48 8.00 13.68
C ILE A 14 6.15 8.27 12.96
N ARG A 15 5.38 7.21 12.68
CA ARG A 15 4.10 7.31 11.95
C ARG A 15 2.90 7.46 12.88
N GLY A 16 3.10 7.24 14.17
CA GLY A 16 2.12 7.50 15.22
C GLY A 16 1.19 6.31 15.52
N PRO A 17 0.33 6.46 16.54
CA PRO A 17 -0.39 5.34 17.15
C PRO A 17 -1.45 4.68 16.25
N LEU A 18 -1.88 5.35 15.19
CA LEU A 18 -3.00 4.92 14.33
C LEU A 18 -2.55 4.42 12.96
N SER A 19 -1.25 4.43 12.67
CA SER A 19 -0.73 4.03 11.35
C SER A 19 -0.82 2.52 11.11
N GLU A 20 -0.88 1.72 12.17
CA GLU A 20 -0.86 0.25 12.11
C GLU A 20 -2.14 -0.31 12.72
N GLY A 21 -2.72 -1.28 12.03
CA GLY A 21 -3.81 -2.11 12.51
C GLY A 21 -3.34 -3.41 13.15
N ALA A 22 -4.23 -4.40 13.13
CA ALA A 22 -4.05 -5.67 13.82
C ALA A 22 -3.63 -6.82 12.89
N MET A 23 -3.41 -6.61 11.59
CA MET A 23 -3.05 -7.71 10.70
C MET A 23 -1.67 -8.26 11.06
N TYR A 24 -1.44 -9.57 10.88
CA TYR A 24 -0.16 -10.21 11.21
C TYR A 24 1.03 -9.47 10.58
N ALA A 25 0.94 -9.14 9.29
CA ALA A 25 1.98 -8.39 8.59
C ALA A 25 2.24 -7.00 9.18
N GLU A 26 1.19 -6.31 9.67
CA GLU A 26 1.32 -5.01 10.34
C GLU A 26 2.05 -5.17 11.68
N ARG A 27 1.66 -6.16 12.48
CA ARG A 27 2.31 -6.44 13.78
C ARG A 27 3.79 -6.78 13.59
N GLN A 28 4.13 -7.56 12.57
CA GLN A 28 5.51 -7.88 12.20
C GLN A 28 6.27 -6.69 11.57
N GLY A 29 5.58 -5.61 11.24
CA GLY A 29 6.16 -4.43 10.59
C GLY A 29 6.46 -4.62 9.10
N TYR A 30 5.97 -5.68 8.46
CA TYR A 30 6.33 -6.02 7.07
C TYR A 30 5.86 -4.98 6.04
N HIS A 31 5.04 -4.00 6.43
CA HIS A 31 4.68 -2.85 5.61
C HIS A 31 5.80 -1.80 5.50
N TYR A 32 6.86 -1.91 6.30
CA TYR A 32 8.00 -1.01 6.25
C TYR A 32 8.86 -1.26 5.00
N PRO A 33 9.65 -0.26 4.54
CA PRO A 33 10.70 -0.47 3.55
C PRO A 33 11.62 -1.65 3.87
N LYS A 34 12.01 -2.42 2.86
CA LYS A 34 12.91 -3.60 2.98
C LYS A 34 12.40 -4.70 3.95
N PRO A 35 11.18 -5.23 3.77
CA PRO A 35 10.71 -6.36 4.57
C PRO A 35 11.54 -7.63 4.32
N PRO A 36 11.54 -8.62 5.23
CA PRO A 36 12.32 -9.85 5.11
C PRO A 36 11.63 -10.85 4.16
N ASN A 37 11.43 -10.45 2.90
CA ASN A 37 10.60 -11.17 1.94
C ASN A 37 11.35 -12.21 1.09
N SER A 38 12.61 -12.51 1.41
CA SER A 38 13.45 -13.44 0.64
C SER A 38 12.88 -14.85 0.47
N GLN A 39 12.06 -15.31 1.43
CA GLN A 39 11.42 -16.63 1.41
C GLN A 39 9.95 -16.58 0.97
N TRP A 40 9.43 -15.42 0.59
CA TRP A 40 8.02 -15.27 0.23
C TRP A 40 7.77 -15.77 -1.19
N ALA A 41 6.57 -16.27 -1.43
CA ALA A 41 6.14 -16.65 -2.78
C ALA A 41 6.07 -15.41 -3.69
N SER A 42 6.52 -15.56 -4.93
CA SER A 42 6.43 -14.51 -5.94
C SER A 42 5.06 -14.54 -6.60
N LEU A 43 4.07 -13.89 -5.99
CA LEU A 43 2.69 -13.77 -6.49
C LEU A 43 2.34 -12.32 -6.79
N ASN A 44 1.49 -12.11 -7.79
CA ASN A 44 0.98 -10.80 -8.17
C ASN A 44 -0.50 -10.66 -7.74
N PRO A 45 -0.88 -9.57 -7.04
CA PRO A 45 -2.24 -9.39 -6.53
C PRO A 45 -3.30 -9.22 -7.62
N ILE A 46 -2.90 -8.90 -8.86
CA ILE A 46 -3.78 -8.72 -10.03
C ILE A 46 -4.03 -10.07 -10.74
N SER A 47 -2.97 -10.83 -11.06
CA SER A 47 -3.12 -12.10 -11.77
C SER A 47 -3.43 -13.29 -10.86
N ASP A 48 -2.79 -13.34 -9.69
CA ASP A 48 -2.85 -14.50 -8.79
C ASP A 48 -3.86 -14.26 -7.66
N GLY A 49 -3.71 -13.11 -6.99
CA GLY A 49 -4.53 -12.73 -5.83
C GLY A 49 -4.43 -13.74 -4.69
N ILE A 50 -5.57 -14.02 -4.05
CA ILE A 50 -5.73 -15.14 -3.12
C ILE A 50 -6.87 -16.03 -3.60
N SER A 51 -6.76 -17.34 -3.39
CA SER A 51 -7.67 -18.36 -3.97
C SER A 51 -8.87 -18.71 -3.11
N GLU A 52 -8.87 -18.30 -1.84
CA GLU A 52 -9.93 -18.59 -0.88
C GLU A 52 -10.17 -17.39 0.05
N ALA A 53 -11.23 -17.45 0.84
CA ALA A 53 -11.51 -16.44 1.86
C ALA A 53 -10.33 -16.33 2.85
N GLY A 54 -9.81 -15.12 3.03
CA GLY A 54 -8.60 -14.94 3.83
C GLY A 54 -7.92 -13.60 3.59
N VAL A 55 -6.71 -13.47 4.14
CA VAL A 55 -5.89 -12.25 4.04
C VAL A 55 -4.54 -12.58 3.41
N GLY A 56 -4.26 -11.99 2.25
CA GLY A 56 -2.95 -11.98 1.61
C GLY A 56 -2.21 -10.68 1.90
N PHE A 57 -0.88 -10.73 1.89
CA PHE A 57 -0.02 -9.56 2.04
C PHE A 57 1.07 -9.57 0.96
N PHE A 58 1.12 -8.52 0.16
CA PHE A 58 2.00 -8.39 -1.00
C PHE A 58 2.94 -7.23 -0.78
N THR A 59 4.19 -7.35 -1.22
CA THR A 59 5.18 -6.27 -1.17
C THR A 59 5.90 -6.16 -2.49
N THR A 60 6.26 -4.95 -2.88
CA THR A 60 7.15 -4.71 -4.01
C THR A 60 7.87 -3.36 -3.85
N SER A 61 8.86 -3.11 -4.69
CA SER A 61 9.57 -1.85 -4.75
C SER A 61 9.75 -1.39 -6.19
N PHE A 62 9.75 -0.08 -6.41
CA PHE A 62 9.94 0.52 -7.72
C PHE A 62 10.61 1.89 -7.60
N SER A 63 11.24 2.34 -8.68
CA SER A 63 11.90 3.64 -8.74
C SER A 63 11.43 4.42 -9.95
N PHE A 64 11.37 5.73 -9.80
CA PHE A 64 11.12 6.67 -10.88
C PHE A 64 11.85 7.98 -10.60
N ASP A 65 12.00 8.81 -11.63
CA ASP A 65 12.80 10.03 -11.60
C ASP A 65 12.03 11.19 -12.27
N ILE A 66 11.39 12.03 -11.45
CA ILE A 66 10.65 13.20 -11.91
C ILE A 66 11.59 14.39 -12.07
N PRO A 67 11.66 15.01 -13.27
CA PRO A 67 12.53 16.14 -13.53
C PRO A 67 12.32 17.31 -12.55
N HIS A 68 13.39 18.03 -12.23
CA HIS A 68 13.30 19.23 -11.42
C HIS A 68 12.46 20.33 -12.10
N GLY A 69 11.78 21.15 -11.30
CA GLY A 69 10.90 22.21 -11.80
C GLY A 69 9.50 21.74 -12.20
N TRP A 70 9.12 20.52 -11.83
CA TRP A 70 7.80 19.95 -12.06
C TRP A 70 7.18 19.50 -10.74
N ASP A 71 5.95 19.92 -10.52
CA ASP A 71 5.04 19.36 -9.53
C ASP A 71 4.14 18.34 -10.23
N VAL A 72 4.21 17.09 -9.79
CA VAL A 72 3.51 15.95 -10.39
C VAL A 72 2.76 15.22 -9.28
N PRO A 73 1.56 15.67 -8.90
CA PRO A 73 0.75 14.95 -7.93
C PRO A 73 0.40 13.56 -8.48
N MET A 74 0.52 12.53 -7.64
CA MET A 74 0.29 11.15 -8.04
C MET A 74 -0.75 10.48 -7.15
N SER A 75 -1.50 9.55 -7.73
CA SER A 75 -2.47 8.73 -7.01
C SER A 75 -2.29 7.26 -7.34
N PHE A 76 -2.50 6.40 -6.33
CA PHE A 76 -2.76 4.99 -6.57
C PHE A 76 -4.22 4.79 -6.98
N VAL A 77 -4.44 4.14 -8.12
CA VAL A 77 -5.77 3.91 -8.71
C VAL A 77 -6.06 2.42 -8.72
N PHE A 78 -7.11 2.01 -8.01
CA PHE A 78 -7.61 0.64 -7.95
C PHE A 78 -8.65 0.42 -9.04
N ASN A 79 -8.55 -0.70 -9.77
CA ASN A 79 -9.52 -1.16 -10.77
C ASN A 79 -9.89 -0.13 -11.84
N GLY A 80 -9.03 0.87 -12.09
CA GLY A 80 -9.30 1.96 -13.03
C GLY A 80 -10.48 2.86 -12.65
N THR A 81 -10.69 3.92 -13.42
CA THR A 81 -11.83 4.84 -13.27
C THR A 81 -12.95 4.57 -14.28
N GLU A 82 -12.73 3.63 -15.21
CA GLU A 82 -13.67 3.33 -16.28
C GLU A 82 -14.56 2.14 -15.91
N VAL A 83 -15.85 2.22 -16.31
CA VAL A 83 -16.87 1.18 -16.13
C VAL A 83 -16.48 -0.17 -16.77
N GLN A 84 -15.51 -0.16 -17.70
CA GLN A 84 -14.99 -1.31 -18.44
C GLN A 84 -13.62 -1.81 -17.97
N SER A 85 -13.07 -1.27 -16.88
CA SER A 85 -11.82 -1.78 -16.33
C SER A 85 -11.97 -3.28 -16.01
N PRO A 86 -10.95 -4.12 -16.30
CA PRO A 86 -11.06 -5.56 -16.10
C PRO A 86 -11.48 -5.83 -14.67
N ARG A 87 -12.69 -6.38 -14.51
CA ARG A 87 -13.20 -6.74 -13.20
C ARG A 87 -12.35 -7.89 -12.68
N SER A 88 -12.16 -7.94 -11.36
CA SER A 88 -11.59 -9.11 -10.71
C SER A 88 -12.22 -10.39 -11.27
N ASN A 89 -11.39 -11.34 -11.68
CA ASN A 89 -11.85 -12.63 -12.19
C ASN A 89 -12.24 -13.59 -11.04
N LYS A 90 -11.95 -13.21 -9.80
CA LYS A 90 -12.31 -13.91 -8.55
C LYS A 90 -13.17 -13.01 -7.67
N GLY A 91 -13.69 -13.53 -6.56
CA GLY A 91 -14.65 -12.87 -5.66
C GLY A 91 -14.59 -11.34 -5.58
N LEU A 92 -15.76 -10.70 -5.57
CA LEU A 92 -15.90 -9.24 -5.67
C LEU A 92 -15.98 -8.57 -4.29
N ASN A 93 -16.17 -9.33 -3.21
CA ASN A 93 -16.17 -8.79 -1.86
C ASN A 93 -14.76 -8.87 -1.29
N TYR A 94 -14.00 -7.77 -1.42
CA TYR A 94 -12.68 -7.67 -0.82
C TYR A 94 -12.34 -6.25 -0.37
N ARG A 95 -11.38 -6.18 0.55
CA ARG A 95 -10.86 -4.95 1.14
C ARG A 95 -9.35 -4.90 0.95
N CYS A 96 -8.82 -3.71 0.71
CA CYS A 96 -7.38 -3.49 0.62
C CYS A 96 -6.90 -2.39 1.56
N GLN A 97 -5.69 -2.57 2.08
CA GLN A 97 -4.90 -1.50 2.70
C GLN A 97 -3.60 -1.36 1.93
N LEU A 98 -3.29 -0.16 1.45
CA LEU A 98 -2.02 0.14 0.78
C LEU A 98 -1.13 1.00 1.68
N PHE A 99 0.11 0.56 1.83
CA PHE A 99 1.17 1.26 2.52
C PHE A 99 2.19 1.74 1.51
N VAL A 100 2.61 3.00 1.63
CA VAL A 100 3.65 3.62 0.80
C VAL A 100 4.79 4.04 1.71
N ASN A 101 5.94 3.38 1.56
CA ASN A 101 7.10 3.55 2.42
C ASN A 101 6.76 3.39 3.93
N GLY A 102 5.84 2.48 4.24
CA GLY A 102 5.34 2.20 5.59
C GLY A 102 4.17 3.07 6.06
N TYR A 103 3.79 4.12 5.33
CA TYR A 103 2.64 4.95 5.68
C TYR A 103 1.37 4.39 5.04
N GLN A 104 0.33 4.14 5.84
CA GLN A 104 -0.96 3.67 5.34
C GLN A 104 -1.72 4.83 4.68
N PHE A 105 -1.87 4.80 3.36
CA PHE A 105 -2.52 5.89 2.60
C PHE A 105 -3.86 5.51 1.97
N CYS A 106 -4.12 4.20 1.76
CA CYS A 106 -5.33 3.76 1.07
C CYS A 106 -6.07 2.71 1.88
N LYS A 107 -7.37 2.92 2.13
CA LYS A 107 -8.34 1.88 2.53
C LYS A 107 -9.37 1.75 1.42
N TYR A 108 -9.30 0.65 0.68
CA TYR A 108 -10.19 0.37 -0.44
C TYR A 108 -11.18 -0.73 -0.08
N ILE A 109 -12.44 -0.57 -0.44
CA ILE A 109 -13.51 -1.56 -0.21
C ILE A 109 -14.24 -1.72 -1.53
N ASN A 110 -14.00 -2.84 -2.24
CA ASN A 110 -14.45 -3.01 -3.62
C ASN A 110 -15.98 -2.98 -3.76
N ASN A 111 -16.69 -3.59 -2.82
CA ASN A 111 -18.14 -3.71 -2.81
C ASN A 111 -18.88 -2.54 -2.15
N LEU A 112 -18.16 -1.50 -1.71
CA LEU A 112 -18.76 -0.30 -1.09
C LEU A 112 -18.37 1.00 -1.80
N GLY A 113 -17.09 1.18 -2.13
CA GLY A 113 -16.60 2.40 -2.79
C GLY A 113 -16.88 3.69 -2.00
N PRO A 114 -16.95 4.86 -2.65
CA PRO A 114 -16.73 5.11 -4.08
C PRO A 114 -15.26 5.40 -4.43
N GLN A 115 -14.39 5.55 -3.43
CA GLN A 115 -13.02 6.00 -3.67
C GLN A 115 -12.18 4.91 -4.34
N VAL A 116 -11.74 5.19 -5.58
CA VAL A 116 -10.83 4.35 -6.37
C VAL A 116 -9.45 4.97 -6.56
N SER A 117 -9.32 6.28 -6.34
CA SER A 117 -8.09 7.06 -6.50
C SER A 117 -7.63 7.63 -5.16
N PHE A 118 -6.38 7.34 -4.80
CA PHE A 118 -5.80 7.68 -3.51
C PHE A 118 -4.53 8.51 -3.72
N PRO A 119 -4.60 9.84 -3.57
CA PRO A 119 -3.43 10.71 -3.74
C PRO A 119 -2.39 10.45 -2.66
N VAL A 120 -1.13 10.42 -3.06
CA VAL A 120 0.01 10.30 -2.14
C VAL A 120 0.99 11.43 -2.44
N PRO A 121 1.31 12.28 -1.46
CA PRO A 121 2.15 13.45 -1.70
C PRO A 121 3.62 13.06 -1.94
N GLU A 122 4.31 13.92 -2.69
CA GLU A 122 5.78 13.93 -2.70
C GLU A 122 6.30 14.15 -1.27
N GLY A 123 7.44 13.54 -0.96
CA GLY A 123 8.00 13.47 0.38
C GLY A 123 7.74 12.10 1.00
N THR A 124 6.46 11.70 1.04
CA THR A 124 6.09 10.28 1.27
C THR A 124 6.56 9.44 0.11
N LEU A 125 6.07 9.75 -1.10
CA LEU A 125 6.64 9.21 -2.33
C LEU A 125 8.01 9.87 -2.57
N ASN A 126 9.00 9.04 -2.88
CA ASN A 126 10.28 9.48 -3.36
C ASN A 126 10.20 9.65 -4.88
N HIS A 127 10.07 10.89 -5.34
CA HIS A 127 9.98 11.19 -6.78
C HIS A 127 11.30 11.02 -7.55
N ASN A 128 12.42 10.82 -6.84
CA ASN A 128 13.76 10.66 -7.43
C ASN A 128 14.49 9.49 -6.76
N GLY A 129 13.85 8.32 -6.75
CA GLY A 129 14.47 7.12 -6.22
C GLY A 129 13.51 6.02 -5.85
N LEU A 130 13.97 5.15 -4.95
CA LEU A 130 13.29 3.92 -4.59
C LEU A 130 12.11 4.18 -3.65
N ASN A 131 11.00 3.50 -3.94
CA ASN A 131 9.80 3.43 -3.14
C ASN A 131 9.48 1.97 -2.84
N TYR A 132 8.93 1.72 -1.67
CA TYR A 132 8.39 0.43 -1.24
C TYR A 132 6.89 0.56 -1.08
N ILE A 133 6.15 -0.42 -1.58
CA ILE A 133 4.72 -0.53 -1.31
C ILE A 133 4.39 -1.88 -0.72
N ALA A 134 3.39 -1.88 0.16
CA ALA A 134 2.82 -3.10 0.70
C ALA A 134 1.29 -3.04 0.60
N LEU A 135 0.68 -4.17 0.28
CA LEU A 135 -0.75 -4.29 0.05
C LEU A 135 -1.30 -5.45 0.88
N THR A 136 -2.21 -5.16 1.79
CA THR A 136 -3.09 -6.17 2.38
C THR A 136 -4.27 -6.36 1.44
N LEU A 137 -4.59 -7.61 1.09
CA LEU A 137 -5.79 -8.00 0.34
C LEU A 137 -6.60 -8.97 1.20
N TRP A 138 -7.78 -8.53 1.64
CA TRP A 138 -8.70 -9.35 2.42
C TRP A 138 -9.88 -9.77 1.54
N ALA A 139 -9.90 -11.05 1.12
CA ALA A 139 -11.03 -11.67 0.44
C ALA A 139 -12.10 -12.09 1.46
N GLN A 140 -13.33 -11.69 1.19
CA GLN A 140 -14.50 -12.02 2.01
C GLN A 140 -15.41 -13.06 1.32
N ASP A 141 -15.06 -13.47 0.10
CA ASP A 141 -15.73 -14.51 -0.68
C ASP A 141 -14.93 -15.82 -0.63
N GLU A 142 -15.61 -16.96 -0.68
CA GLU A 142 -15.00 -18.30 -0.68
C GLU A 142 -14.07 -18.53 -1.87
N GLN A 143 -14.32 -17.87 -3.00
CA GLN A 143 -13.50 -17.96 -4.23
C GLN A 143 -12.22 -17.12 -4.17
N GLY A 144 -11.94 -16.49 -3.02
CA GLY A 144 -10.83 -15.56 -2.85
C GLY A 144 -11.06 -14.24 -3.57
N ALA A 145 -9.97 -13.53 -3.93
CA ALA A 145 -10.04 -12.23 -4.58
C ALA A 145 -8.79 -11.95 -5.42
N THR A 146 -8.97 -11.17 -6.49
CA THR A 146 -7.91 -10.57 -7.30
C THR A 146 -8.19 -9.09 -7.46
N LEU A 147 -7.17 -8.26 -7.65
CA LEU A 147 -7.38 -6.89 -8.08
C LEU A 147 -7.63 -6.90 -9.59
N GLY A 148 -8.56 -6.08 -10.06
CA GLY A 148 -8.72 -5.83 -11.49
C GLY A 148 -7.55 -5.03 -12.06
N ASN A 149 -7.10 -4.01 -11.33
CA ASN A 149 -5.93 -3.21 -11.68
C ASN A 149 -5.37 -2.47 -10.44
N LEU A 150 -4.09 -2.10 -10.46
CA LEU A 150 -3.48 -1.20 -9.49
C LEU A 150 -2.38 -0.39 -10.18
N GLN A 151 -2.56 0.93 -10.29
CA GLN A 151 -1.62 1.81 -11.01
C GLN A 151 -1.25 3.02 -10.17
N LEU A 152 -0.01 3.49 -10.32
CA LEU A 152 0.41 4.80 -9.86
C LEU A 152 0.32 5.77 -11.04
N THR A 153 -0.59 6.74 -10.96
CA THR A 153 -0.91 7.62 -12.08
C THR A 153 -0.69 9.08 -11.70
N PRO A 154 0.02 9.87 -12.52
CA PRO A 154 0.04 11.33 -12.40
C PRO A 154 -1.37 11.90 -12.59
N THR A 155 -1.85 12.73 -11.66
CA THR A 155 -3.15 13.41 -11.79
C THR A 155 -3.03 14.76 -12.51
N ALA A 156 -1.84 15.37 -12.47
CA ALA A 156 -1.49 16.56 -13.24
C ALA A 156 0.03 16.61 -13.48
N THR A 157 0.45 17.42 -14.45
CA THR A 157 1.86 17.76 -14.67
C THR A 157 1.99 19.28 -14.74
N ILE A 158 2.60 19.86 -13.72
CA ILE A 158 2.61 21.32 -13.54
C ILE A 158 4.06 21.77 -13.50
N ARG A 159 4.45 22.68 -14.41
CA ARG A 159 5.74 23.35 -14.30
C ARG A 159 5.68 24.32 -13.12
N SER A 160 6.51 24.11 -12.12
CA SER A 160 6.42 24.81 -10.83
C SER A 160 7.80 25.27 -10.35
N GLY A 161 7.82 26.43 -9.70
CA GLY A 161 9.00 26.95 -8.99
C GLY A 161 9.10 26.48 -7.55
N TYR A 162 8.21 25.59 -7.09
CA TYR A 162 8.25 25.09 -5.71
C TYR A 162 9.55 24.33 -5.44
N LYS A 163 10.03 24.46 -4.21
CA LYS A 163 11.13 23.65 -3.71
C LYS A 163 10.57 22.28 -3.35
N LYS A 164 11.19 21.21 -3.85
CA LYS A 164 10.83 19.84 -3.49
C LYS A 164 10.82 19.67 -1.96
N PRO A 165 9.77 19.04 -1.39
CA PRO A 165 9.69 18.81 0.04
C PRO A 165 10.80 17.83 0.46
N ASP A 166 11.26 17.98 1.69
CA ASP A 166 12.15 16.98 2.28
C ASP A 166 11.40 15.65 2.44
N PRO A 167 12.06 14.49 2.19
CA PRO A 167 11.44 13.20 2.43
C PRO A 167 11.02 13.04 3.89
N VAL A 168 9.81 12.55 4.12
CA VAL A 168 9.38 12.15 5.47
C VAL A 168 10.25 10.98 5.96
N PRO A 169 10.43 10.80 7.29
CA PRO A 169 11.20 9.68 7.81
C PRO A 169 10.61 8.33 7.38
N LYS A 170 11.44 7.47 6.78
CA LYS A 170 11.02 6.17 6.22
C LYS A 170 11.93 5.06 6.77
N PRO A 171 11.85 4.75 8.09
CA PRO A 171 12.68 3.72 8.69
C PRO A 171 12.47 2.39 7.96
N SER A 172 13.56 1.67 7.70
CA SER A 172 13.49 0.31 7.16
C SER A 172 12.97 -0.66 8.21
N TRP A 173 12.46 -1.80 7.75
CA TRP A 173 12.04 -2.88 8.62
C TRP A 173 13.20 -3.31 9.53
N SER A 174 12.84 -3.60 10.77
CA SER A 174 13.71 -4.26 11.74
C SER A 174 12.89 -5.30 12.48
N LEU A 175 13.55 -6.36 12.91
CA LEU A 175 12.91 -7.40 13.70
C LEU A 175 12.35 -6.79 14.99
N ARG A 176 11.05 -6.97 15.21
CA ARG A 176 10.37 -6.56 16.44
C ARG A 176 10.39 -7.71 17.45
N GLN A 177 10.58 -7.38 18.72
CA GLN A 177 10.46 -8.36 19.79
C GLN A 177 8.98 -8.60 20.13
N GLU A 178 8.67 -9.74 20.76
CA GLU A 178 7.32 -10.06 21.27
C GLU A 178 6.20 -10.06 20.21
N THR A 179 6.55 -10.29 18.94
CA THR A 179 5.58 -10.39 17.86
C THR A 179 4.87 -11.74 17.85
N TYR A 180 3.63 -11.73 17.37
CA TYR A 180 2.76 -12.91 17.18
C TYR A 180 1.82 -12.65 15.99
#